data_AF-A0A8E5IV69-F1
#
_entry.id   AF-A0A8E5IV69-F1
#
_cell.length_a   1.000
_cell.length_b   1.000
_cell.length_c   1.000
_cell.angle_alpha   90.00
_cell.angle_beta   90.00
_cell.angle_gamma   90.00
#
_symmetry.space_group_name_H-M   'P 1'
#
loop_
_entity.id
_entity.type
_entity.pdbx_description
1 polymer ?
#
loop_
_entity_poly.entity_id
_entity_poly.type
_entity_poly.pdbx_seq_one_letter_code
_entity_poly.pdbx_strand_id
1 'polypeptide(L)'
;MKGVSYRGNRICFGRYALQALEPAWITSRQIEAGRRAMTRNVRRGGKIWVRIFPDKPVTLRPSETRMGSGKGSPEYWVAVVKPGRMIYEMGGVAENIAKKAILIAASKMPIRTQFIILR
;
A
#
# COMPACT_ATOMS: atom_id res chain seq x y z
N MET A 1 0.90 -10.30 12.30
CA MET A 1 -0.46 -9.73 12.47
C MET A 1 -1.47 -10.83 12.23
N LYS A 2 -2.49 -10.96 13.07
CA LYS A 2 -3.52 -12.00 12.91
C LYS A 2 -4.83 -11.40 12.39
N GLY A 3 -5.57 -12.21 11.63
CA GLY A 3 -6.91 -11.90 11.13
C GLY A 3 -6.98 -11.16 9.79
N VAL A 4 -8.20 -11.06 9.27
CA VAL A 4 -8.54 -10.39 8.01
C VAL A 4 -8.99 -8.95 8.22
N SER A 5 -8.94 -8.14 7.17
CA SER A 5 -9.42 -6.76 7.19
C SER A 5 -10.93 -6.70 7.02
N TYR A 6 -11.65 -6.24 8.04
CA TYR A 6 -13.08 -5.98 7.97
C TYR A 6 -13.42 -4.56 7.48
N ARG A 7 -12.46 -3.63 7.57
CA ARG A 7 -12.60 -2.24 7.12
C ARG A 7 -11.75 -1.99 5.88
N GLY A 8 -12.24 -1.13 4.98
CA GLY A 8 -11.51 -0.76 3.77
C GLY A 8 -11.14 -1.94 2.88
N ASN A 9 -12.00 -2.96 2.86
CA ASN A 9 -11.92 -4.18 2.05
C ASN A 9 -12.82 -4.13 0.80
N ARG A 10 -13.59 -3.05 0.63
CA ARG A 10 -14.43 -2.78 -0.54
C ARG A 10 -13.87 -1.59 -1.32
N ILE A 11 -14.17 -1.56 -2.61
CA ILE A 11 -13.89 -0.40 -3.47
C ILE A 11 -14.90 0.70 -3.12
N CYS A 12 -14.45 1.94 -2.92
CA CYS A 12 -15.36 3.05 -2.57
C CYS A 12 -15.30 4.25 -3.53
N PHE A 13 -14.18 4.46 -4.22
CA PHE A 13 -14.00 5.64 -5.08
C PHE A 13 -13.76 5.25 -6.53
N GLY A 14 -12.86 4.30 -6.77
CA GLY A 14 -12.49 3.84 -8.10
C GLY A 14 -13.42 2.76 -8.66
N ARG A 15 -13.01 2.21 -9.80
CA ARG A 15 -13.58 0.95 -10.35
C ARG A 15 -12.62 -0.23 -10.18
N TYR A 16 -11.33 0.06 -10.06
CA TYR A 16 -10.28 -0.94 -9.97
C TYR A 16 -9.50 -0.76 -8.67
N ALA A 17 -9.02 -1.84 -8.08
CA ALA A 17 -8.28 -1.80 -6.83
C ALA A 17 -7.15 -2.84 -6.75
N LEU A 18 -6.18 -2.54 -5.89
CA LEU A 18 -5.14 -3.48 -5.45
C LEU A 18 -5.44 -3.93 -4.02
N GLN A 19 -5.74 -5.21 -3.83
CA GLN A 19 -6.00 -5.80 -2.52
C GLN A 19 -4.78 -6.56 -2.00
N ALA A 20 -4.50 -6.45 -0.70
CA ALA A 20 -3.49 -7.26 -0.01
C ALA A 20 -4.00 -8.69 0.24
N LEU A 21 -3.18 -9.70 -0.06
CA LEU A 21 -3.48 -11.11 0.27
C LEU A 21 -2.77 -11.58 1.54
N GLU A 22 -1.70 -10.91 1.93
CA GLU A 22 -0.86 -11.26 3.08
C GLU A 22 -0.75 -10.07 4.06
N PRO A 23 -0.53 -10.34 5.36
CA PRO A 23 -0.27 -9.28 6.33
C PRO A 23 1.14 -8.71 6.17
N ALA A 24 1.29 -7.39 6.18
CA ALA A 24 2.60 -6.74 6.24
C ALA A 24 2.55 -5.32 6.81
N TRP A 25 3.74 -4.82 7.17
CA TRP A 25 3.97 -3.40 7.38
C TRP A 25 4.47 -2.81 6.07
N ILE A 26 3.73 -1.83 5.54
CA ILE A 26 4.08 -1.15 4.30
C ILE A 26 4.60 0.25 4.65
N THR A 27 5.84 0.53 4.28
CA THR A 27 6.49 1.82 4.54
C THR A 27 5.92 2.94 3.67
N SER A 28 6.06 4.19 4.10
CA SER A 28 5.72 5.38 3.29
C SER A 28 6.41 5.37 1.92
N ARG A 29 7.67 4.93 1.86
CA ARG A 29 8.46 4.82 0.62
C ARG A 29 7.87 3.81 -0.36
N GLN A 30 7.41 2.66 0.11
CA GLN A 30 6.75 1.65 -0.73
C GLN A 30 5.39 2.14 -1.24
N ILE A 31 4.61 2.82 -0.39
CA ILE A 31 3.34 3.45 -0.79
C ILE A 31 3.58 4.47 -1.90
N GLU A 32 4.57 5.34 -1.74
CA GLU A 32 4.87 6.35 -2.75
C GLU A 32 5.44 5.74 -4.04
N ALA A 33 6.28 4.70 -3.93
CA ALA A 33 6.81 3.98 -5.08
C ALA A 33 5.68 3.36 -5.94
N GLY A 34 4.68 2.74 -5.29
CA GLY A 34 3.50 2.20 -5.97
C GLY A 34 2.68 3.30 -6.65
N ARG A 35 2.39 4.39 -5.93
CA ARG A 35 1.63 5.54 -6.48
C ARG A 35 2.32 6.17 -7.69
N ARG A 36 3.63 6.44 -7.61
CA ARG A 36 4.42 7.00 -8.73
C ARG A 36 4.43 6.05 -9.92
N ALA A 37 4.58 4.75 -9.68
CA ALA A 37 4.59 3.76 -10.75
C ALA A 37 3.25 3.69 -11.50
N MET A 38 2.12 3.73 -10.79
CA MET A 38 0.79 3.82 -11.44
C MET A 38 0.64 5.10 -12.25
N THR A 39 0.97 6.25 -11.65
CA THR A 39 0.82 7.58 -12.26
C THR A 39 1.59 7.69 -13.59
N ARG A 40 2.81 7.12 -13.65
CA ARG A 40 3.61 7.07 -14.87
C ARG A 40 2.97 6.21 -15.96
N ASN A 41 2.38 5.06 -15.60
CA ASN A 41 1.78 4.13 -16.56
C ASN A 41 0.47 4.65 -17.16
N VAL A 42 -0.32 5.38 -16.38
CA VAL A 42 -1.57 5.99 -16.87
C VAL A 42 -1.33 7.32 -17.61
N ARG A 43 -0.07 7.72 -17.84
CA ARG A 43 0.31 8.98 -18.48
C ARG A 43 -0.38 10.21 -17.86
N ARG A 44 -0.51 10.21 -16.52
CA ARG A 44 -1.26 11.22 -15.73
C ARG A 44 -2.77 11.32 -16.05
N GLY A 45 -3.34 10.34 -16.75
CA GLY A 45 -4.78 10.17 -16.91
C GLY A 45 -5.42 9.41 -15.76
N GLY A 46 -6.71 9.63 -15.54
CA GLY A 46 -7.48 8.97 -14.48
C GLY A 46 -7.23 9.52 -13.07
N LYS A 47 -7.93 8.93 -12.11
CA LYS A 47 -7.82 9.24 -10.68
C LYS A 47 -7.26 8.04 -9.94
N ILE A 48 -6.33 8.30 -9.01
CA ILE A 48 -5.67 7.29 -8.16
C ILE A 48 -5.92 7.67 -6.72
N TRP A 49 -6.40 6.72 -5.93
CA TRP A 49 -6.57 6.88 -4.49
C TRP A 49 -5.63 5.93 -3.75
N VAL A 50 -4.93 6.47 -2.77
CA VAL A 50 -4.16 5.70 -1.79
C VAL A 50 -5.09 5.40 -0.62
N ARG A 51 -5.33 4.12 -0.32
CA ARG A 51 -6.34 3.69 0.68
C ARG A 51 -5.75 3.35 2.05
N ILE A 52 -4.43 3.39 2.17
CA ILE A 52 -3.68 3.16 3.40
C ILE A 52 -2.83 4.39 3.72
N PHE A 53 -2.63 4.65 5.01
CA PHE A 53 -1.82 5.77 5.49
C PHE A 53 -0.78 5.22 6.48
N PRO A 54 0.47 5.70 6.45
CA PRO A 54 1.49 5.24 7.39
C PRO A 54 1.36 6.00 8.73
N ASP A 55 0.44 5.57 9.58
CA ASP A 55 0.17 6.18 10.89
C ASP A 55 1.07 5.64 12.02
N LYS A 56 1.64 4.44 11.87
CA LYS A 56 2.38 3.79 12.95
C LYS A 56 3.87 4.15 12.91
N PRO A 57 4.44 4.81 13.94
CA PRO A 57 5.87 5.05 14.03
C PRO A 57 6.64 3.77 14.39
N VAL A 58 7.83 3.62 13.81
CA VAL A 58 8.79 2.56 14.10
C VAL A 58 10.04 3.22 14.67
N THR A 59 10.44 2.79 15.87
CA THR A 59 11.63 3.30 16.54
C THR A 59 12.85 2.43 16.25
N LEU A 60 13.99 3.07 16.05
CA LEU A 60 15.28 2.40 15.87
C LEU A 60 16.30 2.98 16.84
N ARG A 61 17.28 2.16 17.20
CA ARG A 61 18.47 2.59 17.92
C ARG A 61 19.62 2.70 16.92
N PRO A 62 20.55 3.66 17.10
CA PRO A 62 21.74 3.71 16.28
C PRO A 62 22.50 2.39 16.36
N SER A 63 22.97 1.93 15.20
CA SER A 63 24.06 0.95 15.12
C SER A 63 25.22 1.48 15.97
N GLU A 64 25.85 0.64 16.80
CA GLU A 64 26.90 0.97 17.80
C GLU A 64 26.43 1.21 19.24
N THR A 65 25.12 1.22 19.52
CA THR A 65 24.63 1.28 20.91
C THR A 65 24.44 -0.10 21.55
N ARG A 66 24.76 -0.24 22.84
CA ARG A 66 24.48 -1.46 23.61
C ARG A 66 22.98 -1.59 23.92
N MET A 67 22.55 -2.81 24.25
CA MET A 67 21.19 -3.08 24.74
C MET A 67 20.95 -2.42 26.11
N GLY A 68 19.70 -2.01 26.40
CA GLY A 68 19.33 -1.30 27.64
C GLY A 68 19.24 0.23 27.48
N SER A 69 18.81 0.99 28.49
CA SER A 69 18.66 2.47 28.43
C SER A 69 17.44 3.03 27.67
N GLY A 70 16.32 2.28 27.61
CA GLY A 70 15.02 2.83 27.15
C GLY A 70 14.62 2.46 25.71
N LYS A 71 13.84 3.31 25.02
CA LYS A 71 13.41 3.10 23.63
C LYS A 71 14.15 4.07 22.71
N GLY A 72 14.45 3.64 21.48
CA GLY A 72 15.06 4.52 20.48
C GLY A 72 14.09 5.58 19.94
N SER A 73 14.62 6.51 19.13
CA SER A 73 13.82 7.54 18.45
C SER A 73 12.98 6.95 17.31
N PRO A 74 11.79 7.51 17.01
CA PRO A 74 11.05 7.19 15.79
C PRO A 74 11.85 7.51 14.53
N GLU A 75 12.02 6.53 13.66
CA GLU A 75 12.85 6.65 12.45
C GLU A 75 11.99 6.71 11.17
N TYR A 76 10.95 5.87 11.09
CA TYR A 76 10.05 5.84 9.95
C TYR A 76 8.64 5.42 10.34
N TRP A 77 7.71 5.60 9.40
CA TRP A 77 6.29 5.27 9.58
C TRP A 77 5.86 4.16 8.65
N VAL A 78 4.98 3.30 9.16
CA VAL A 78 4.41 2.17 8.43
C VAL A 78 2.89 2.16 8.51
N ALA A 79 2.28 1.67 7.44
CA ALA A 79 0.88 1.27 7.43
C ALA A 79 0.80 -0.21 7.82
N VAL A 80 -0.06 -0.52 8.78
CA VAL A 80 -0.33 -1.89 9.23
C VAL A 80 -1.41 -2.51 8.34
N VAL A 81 -1.02 -3.38 7.41
CA VAL A 81 -1.92 -3.94 6.39
C VAL A 81 -2.27 -5.39 6.68
N LYS A 82 -3.56 -5.69 6.77
CA LYS A 82 -4.11 -7.06 6.91
C LYS A 82 -4.58 -7.60 5.55
N PRO A 83 -4.64 -8.94 5.37
CA PRO A 83 -5.28 -9.55 4.20
C PRO A 83 -6.69 -9.00 3.96
N GLY A 84 -7.05 -8.77 2.72
CA GLY A 84 -8.34 -8.21 2.29
C GLY A 84 -8.39 -6.67 2.24
N ARG A 85 -7.37 -5.96 2.76
CA ARG A 85 -7.32 -4.49 2.72
C ARG A 85 -7.04 -3.99 1.30
N MET A 86 -7.81 -3.01 0.84
CA MET A 86 -7.50 -2.27 -0.38
C MET A 86 -6.35 -1.29 -0.12
N ILE A 87 -5.29 -1.38 -0.93
CA ILE A 87 -4.08 -0.55 -0.88
C ILE A 87 -4.25 0.67 -1.77
N TYR A 88 -4.68 0.45 -3.02
CA TYR A 88 -4.95 1.51 -4.00
C TYR A 88 -6.30 1.30 -4.66
N GLU A 89 -6.87 2.40 -5.13
CA GLU A 89 -7.98 2.39 -6.09
C GLU A 89 -7.65 3.27 -7.29
N MET A 90 -8.26 2.96 -8.43
CA MET A 90 -8.11 3.68 -9.69
C MET A 90 -9.43 3.78 -10.43
N GLY A 91 -9.65 4.90 -11.11
CA GLY A 91 -10.85 5.17 -11.91
C GLY A 91 -10.57 6.14 -13.06
N GLY A 92 -11.52 6.26 -13.99
CA GLY A 92 -11.38 7.15 -15.15
C GLY A 92 -10.37 6.68 -16.21
N VAL A 93 -10.13 5.37 -16.28
CA VAL A 93 -9.27 4.72 -17.29
C VAL A 93 -9.89 3.40 -17.75
N ALA A 94 -9.52 2.94 -18.94
CA ALA A 94 -9.93 1.62 -19.44
C ALA A 94 -9.29 0.47 -18.64
N GLU A 95 -9.96 -0.68 -18.61
CA GLU A 95 -9.55 -1.84 -17.79
C GLU A 95 -8.15 -2.35 -18.13
N ASN A 96 -7.80 -2.40 -19.42
CA ASN A 96 -6.48 -2.82 -19.87
C ASN A 96 -5.34 -1.94 -19.29
N ILE A 97 -5.54 -0.63 -19.29
CA ILE A 97 -4.61 0.35 -18.71
C ILE A 97 -4.57 0.20 -17.19
N ALA A 98 -5.73 0.10 -16.54
CA ALA A 98 -5.83 -0.04 -15.10
C ALA A 98 -5.14 -1.32 -14.60
N LYS A 99 -5.38 -2.45 -15.26
CA LYS A 99 -4.77 -3.74 -14.95
C LYS A 99 -3.26 -3.66 -15.05
N LYS A 100 -2.72 -3.09 -16.13
CA LYS A 100 -1.27 -2.92 -16.29
C LYS A 100 -0.68 -2.02 -15.21
N ALA A 101 -1.31 -0.88 -14.93
CA ALA A 101 -0.83 0.06 -13.91
C ALA A 101 -0.83 -0.56 -12.50
N ILE A 102 -1.90 -1.27 -12.13
CA ILE A 102 -2.04 -1.92 -10.82
C ILE A 102 -1.07 -3.10 -10.67
N LEU A 103 -0.83 -3.88 -11.72
CA LEU A 103 0.18 -4.95 -11.69
C LEU A 103 1.60 -4.39 -11.45
N ILE A 104 1.91 -3.22 -12.02
CA ILE A 104 3.20 -2.59 -11.76
C ILE A 104 3.28 -2.07 -10.32
N ALA A 105 2.19 -1.55 -9.76
CA ALA A 105 2.16 -1.21 -8.33
C ALA A 105 2.30 -2.44 -7.42
N ALA A 106 1.71 -3.57 -7.80
CA ALA A 106 1.87 -4.84 -7.09
C ALA A 106 3.34 -5.22 -6.96
N SER A 107 4.15 -5.03 -8.02
CA SER A 107 5.60 -5.29 -7.99
C SER A 107 6.39 -4.43 -6.98
N LYS A 108 5.79 -3.33 -6.49
CA LYS A 108 6.40 -2.44 -5.48
C LYS A 108 5.96 -2.76 -4.05
N MET A 109 5.01 -3.66 -3.88
CA MET A 109 4.54 -4.09 -2.57
C MET A 109 5.38 -5.27 -2.06
N PRO A 110 5.67 -5.34 -0.76
CA PRO A 110 6.44 -6.43 -0.17
C PRO A 110 5.63 -7.71 0.06
N ILE A 111 4.43 -7.82 -0.53
CA ILE A 111 3.45 -8.88 -0.27
C ILE A 111 2.70 -9.28 -1.53
N ARG A 112 2.12 -10.49 -1.50
CA ARG A 112 1.16 -10.91 -2.52
C ARG A 112 -0.07 -10.01 -2.51
N THR A 113 -0.51 -9.64 -3.71
CA THR A 113 -1.64 -8.75 -3.92
C THR A 113 -2.51 -9.25 -5.09
N GLN A 114 -3.74 -8.78 -5.14
CA GLN A 114 -4.73 -9.14 -6.15
C GLN A 114 -5.33 -7.89 -6.78
N PHE A 115 -5.52 -7.92 -8.10
CA PHE A 115 -6.32 -6.92 -8.81
C PHE A 115 -7.81 -7.24 -8.65
N ILE A 116 -8.60 -6.25 -8.26
CA ILE A 116 -10.06 -6.36 -8.11
C ILE A 116 -10.74 -5.33 -9.00
N ILE A 117 -11.84 -5.74 -9.62
CA ILE A 117 -12.72 -4.90 -10.42
C ILE A 117 -14.10 -4.84 -9.77
N LEU A 118 -14.66 -3.63 -9.68
CA LEU A 118 -16.06 -3.42 -9.37
C LEU A 118 -16.86 -3.67 -10.66
N ARG A 119 -17.62 -4.77 -10.66
CA ARG A 119 -18.56 -5.09 -11.73
C ARG A 119 -19.84 -4.31 -11.54
#